data_AF-A0A971WLF7-F1
#
_entry.id   AF-A0A971WLF7-F1
#
_cell.length_a   1.000
_cell.length_b   1.000
_cell.length_c   1.000
_cell.angle_alpha   90.00
_cell.angle_beta   90.00
_cell.angle_gamma   90.00
#
_symmetry.space_group_name_H-M   'P 1'
#
loop_
_entity.id
_entity.type
_entity.pdbx_description
1 polymer ?
#
loop_
_entity_poly.entity_id
_entity_poly.type
_entity_poly.pdbx_seq_one_letter_code
_entity_poly.pdbx_strand_id
1 'polypeptide(L)'
;MDTISKGRMFRSHIESRYPFGEFALIRSRGNLGEVGFVLADEDAENWPSLYREAWEIASYFRLRIKELGLDNIAMAGVGRDLDFITVSIVVDMSALEKEEIEKIADQVMGILREANPYNKGGGINE
;
A
#
# COMPACT_ATOMS: atom_id res chain seq x y z
N MET A 1 25.78 1.88 16.76
CA MET A 1 25.07 1.15 15.69
C MET A 1 23.64 1.63 15.74
N ASP A 2 23.24 2.47 14.79
CA ASP A 2 21.84 2.84 14.67
C ASP A 2 21.06 1.60 14.27
N THR A 3 20.25 1.09 15.19
CA THR A 3 19.28 0.03 14.88
C THR A 3 18.32 0.59 13.83
N ILE A 4 18.38 0.05 12.62
CA ILE A 4 17.45 0.39 11.54
C ILE A 4 16.03 0.11 12.08
N SER A 5 15.13 1.10 11.98
CA SER A 5 13.76 0.90 12.45
C SER A 5 13.04 -0.14 11.59
N LYS A 6 12.12 -0.90 12.18
CA LYS A 6 11.38 -1.96 11.46
C LYS A 6 10.65 -1.42 10.22
N GLY A 7 10.10 -0.21 10.29
CA GLY A 7 9.53 0.49 9.13
C GLY A 7 10.54 0.76 8.01
N ARG A 8 11.80 1.08 8.32
CA ARG A 8 12.84 1.22 7.31
C ARG A 8 13.26 -0.13 6.72
N MET A 9 13.26 -1.21 7.49
CA MET A 9 13.53 -2.56 6.99
C MET A 9 12.46 -3.00 5.98
N PHE A 10 11.18 -2.82 6.34
CA PHE A 10 10.04 -3.05 5.45
C PHE A 10 10.16 -2.27 4.14
N ARG A 11 10.40 -0.96 4.24
CA ARG A 11 10.58 -0.10 3.07
C ARG A 11 11.75 -0.56 2.20
N SER A 12 12.91 -0.82 2.80
CA SER A 12 14.11 -1.24 2.08
C SER A 12 13.91 -2.57 1.36
N HIS A 13 13.19 -3.51 1.96
CA HIS A 13 12.86 -4.79 1.33
C HIS A 13 12.03 -4.57 0.07
N ILE A 14 10.97 -3.77 0.16
CA ILE A 14 10.10 -3.44 -0.97
C ILE A 14 10.91 -2.74 -2.07
N GLU A 15 11.63 -1.66 -1.75
CA GLU A 15 12.40 -0.88 -2.73
C GLU A 15 13.48 -1.71 -3.46
N SER A 16 14.01 -2.75 -2.82
CA SER A 16 15.03 -3.62 -3.43
C SER A 16 14.46 -4.68 -4.38
N ARG A 17 13.15 -4.97 -4.32
CA ARG A 17 12.52 -6.11 -5.01
C ARG A 17 11.40 -5.73 -5.95
N TYR A 18 10.74 -4.60 -5.72
CA TYR A 18 9.56 -4.17 -6.46
C TYR A 18 9.84 -2.85 -7.17
N PRO A 19 9.61 -2.76 -8.49
CA PRO A 19 9.89 -1.53 -9.24
C PRO A 19 9.03 -0.37 -8.74
N PHE A 20 9.70 0.74 -8.42
CA PHE A 20 9.06 2.00 -8.04
C PHE A 20 8.27 2.53 -9.24
N GLY A 21 6.96 2.74 -9.08
CA GLY A 21 6.06 3.18 -10.16
C GLY A 21 4.82 2.29 -10.36
N GLU A 22 4.85 1.04 -9.93
CA GLU A 22 3.62 0.22 -9.84
C GLU A 22 2.78 0.60 -8.60
N PHE A 23 3.40 1.22 -7.58
CA PHE A 23 2.82 1.49 -6.26
C PHE A 23 3.30 2.87 -5.76
N ALA A 24 2.44 3.88 -5.84
CA ALA A 24 2.83 5.30 -5.77
C ALA A 24 3.07 5.84 -4.34
N LEU A 25 2.87 5.03 -3.30
CA LEU A 25 3.00 5.46 -1.91
C LEU A 25 3.84 4.44 -1.13
N ILE A 26 4.95 4.88 -0.53
CA ILE A 26 5.68 4.11 0.48
C ILE A 26 6.20 5.05 1.58
N ARG A 27 5.81 4.79 2.82
CA ARG A 27 6.21 5.57 3.99
C ARG A 27 6.63 4.66 5.13
N SER A 28 7.47 5.18 6.01
CA SER A 28 7.85 4.50 7.24
C SER A 28 8.01 5.48 8.39
N ARG A 29 7.52 5.08 9.57
CA ARG A 29 7.63 5.87 10.80
C ARG A 29 7.83 4.93 11.98
N GLY A 30 9.06 4.88 12.51
CA GLY A 30 9.40 3.95 13.59
C GLY A 30 9.16 2.50 13.16
N ASN A 31 8.21 1.84 13.82
CA ASN A 31 7.82 0.46 13.54
C ASN A 31 6.61 0.34 12.60
N LEU A 32 6.09 1.45 12.08
CA LEU A 32 5.02 1.46 11.09
C LEU A 32 5.58 1.54 9.67
N GLY A 33 4.98 0.78 8.77
CA GLY A 33 5.16 0.86 7.32
C GLY A 33 3.81 1.15 6.67
N GLU A 34 3.81 1.96 5.62
CA GLU A 34 2.62 2.23 4.82
C GLU A 34 2.98 2.08 3.35
N VAL A 35 2.14 1.37 2.59
CA VAL A 35 2.30 1.21 1.14
C VAL A 35 0.95 1.24 0.44
N GLY A 36 0.89 1.85 -0.74
CA GLY A 36 -0.38 2.01 -1.44
C GLY A 36 -0.29 2.76 -2.76
N PHE A 37 -1.40 3.39 -3.12
CA PHE A 37 -1.58 4.17 -4.35
C PHE A 37 -1.92 5.62 -4.05
N VAL A 38 -1.57 6.48 -5.01
CA VAL A 38 -1.91 7.90 -5.03
C VAL A 38 -2.84 8.13 -6.22
N LEU A 39 -4.10 8.40 -5.94
CA LEU A 39 -5.09 8.76 -6.94
C LEU A 39 -5.14 10.28 -7.03
N ALA A 40 -4.88 10.79 -8.23
CA ALA A 40 -4.75 12.21 -8.51
C ALA A 40 -5.49 12.54 -9.80
N ASP A 41 -6.22 13.65 -9.80
CA ASP A 41 -6.80 14.25 -11.00
C ASP A 41 -6.74 15.77 -10.84
N GLU A 42 -6.30 16.45 -11.90
CA GLU A 42 -6.22 17.92 -11.96
C GLU A 42 -7.63 18.55 -11.96
N ASP A 43 -8.63 17.82 -12.45
CA ASP A 43 -10.04 18.21 -12.43
C ASP A 43 -10.71 17.78 -11.11
N ALA A 44 -11.05 18.77 -10.29
CA ALA A 44 -11.73 18.57 -9.01
C ALA A 44 -13.12 17.91 -9.17
N GLU A 45 -13.76 18.00 -10.34
CA GLU A 45 -15.05 17.35 -10.60
C GLU A 45 -14.94 15.81 -10.61
N ASN A 46 -13.74 15.27 -10.88
CA ASN A 46 -13.49 13.83 -10.89
C ASN A 46 -13.21 13.24 -9.49
N TRP A 47 -12.96 14.08 -8.48
CA TRP A 47 -12.61 13.64 -7.14
C TRP A 47 -13.64 12.73 -6.46
N PRO A 48 -14.97 12.95 -6.59
CA PRO A 48 -15.95 12.00 -6.06
C PRO A 48 -15.83 10.60 -6.66
N SER A 49 -15.42 10.49 -7.93
CA SER A 49 -15.15 9.21 -8.58
C SER A 49 -13.90 8.56 -8.01
N LEU A 50 -12.81 9.33 -7.87
CA LEU A 50 -11.56 8.85 -7.26
C LEU A 50 -11.74 8.38 -5.82
N TYR A 51 -12.56 9.08 -5.02
CA TYR A 51 -12.90 8.62 -3.67
C TYR A 51 -13.63 7.28 -3.70
N ARG A 52 -14.55 7.10 -4.64
CA ARG A 52 -15.29 5.83 -4.79
C ARG A 52 -14.32 4.70 -5.14
N GLU A 53 -13.43 4.91 -6.11
CA GLU A 53 -12.39 3.95 -6.46
C GLU A 53 -11.45 3.66 -5.29
N ALA A 54 -11.00 4.68 -4.55
CA ALA A 54 -10.18 4.50 -3.35
C ALA A 54 -10.87 3.64 -2.30
N TRP A 55 -12.18 3.84 -2.06
CA TRP A 55 -12.95 3.04 -1.12
C TRP A 55 -13.17 1.61 -1.58
N GLU A 56 -13.33 1.37 -2.88
CA GLU A 56 -13.40 0.03 -3.47
C GLU A 56 -12.07 -0.73 -3.27
N ILE A 57 -10.94 -0.08 -3.59
CA ILE A 57 -9.60 -0.64 -3.37
C ILE A 57 -9.35 -0.90 -1.89
N ALA A 58 -9.68 0.05 -1.01
CA ALA A 58 -9.53 -0.11 0.44
C ALA A 58 -10.38 -1.27 0.97
N SER A 59 -11.59 -1.46 0.45
CA SER A 59 -12.46 -2.58 0.83
C SER A 59 -11.88 -3.91 0.38
N TYR A 60 -11.30 -3.97 -0.82
CA TYR A 60 -10.57 -5.15 -1.30
C TYR A 60 -9.35 -5.46 -0.41
N PHE A 61 -8.54 -4.46 -0.07
CA PHE A 61 -7.43 -4.63 0.85
C PHE A 61 -7.86 -5.18 2.20
N ARG A 62 -8.94 -4.66 2.80
CA ARG A 62 -9.48 -5.19 4.07
C ARG A 62 -9.88 -6.66 3.96
N LEU A 63 -10.51 -7.05 2.85
CA LEU A 63 -10.87 -8.45 2.60
C LEU A 63 -9.62 -9.34 2.56
N ARG A 64 -8.62 -8.97 1.76
CA ARG A 64 -7.39 -9.76 1.57
C ARG A 64 -6.53 -9.82 2.84
N ILE A 65 -6.43 -8.72 3.59
CA ILE A 65 -5.78 -8.67 4.91
C ILE A 65 -6.40 -9.71 5.84
N LYS A 66 -7.74 -9.80 5.89
CA LYS A 66 -8.45 -10.78 6.71
C LYS A 66 -8.26 -12.21 6.22
N GLU A 67 -8.31 -12.45 4.91
CA GLU A 67 -8.09 -13.78 4.33
C GLU A 67 -6.67 -14.32 4.57
N LEU A 68 -5.68 -13.43 4.66
CA LEU A 68 -4.29 -13.76 4.98
C LEU A 68 -4.00 -13.80 6.50
N GLY A 69 -4.99 -13.49 7.35
CA GLY A 69 -4.85 -13.46 8.80
C GLY A 69 -3.92 -12.36 9.31
N LEU A 70 -3.89 -11.22 8.62
CA LEU A 70 -3.01 -10.08 8.92
C LEU A 70 -3.74 -8.94 9.66
N ASP A 71 -5.02 -9.09 9.97
CA ASP A 71 -5.90 -8.05 10.51
C ASP A 71 -5.54 -7.59 11.94
N ASN A 72 -4.65 -8.32 12.62
CA ASN A 72 -4.06 -7.93 13.90
C ASN A 72 -2.89 -6.94 13.77
N ILE A 73 -2.26 -6.84 12.59
CA ILE A 73 -1.08 -6.01 12.35
C ILE A 73 -1.22 -5.07 11.14
N ALA A 74 -2.20 -5.31 10.26
CA ALA A 74 -2.39 -4.55 9.04
C ALA A 74 -3.80 -3.97 8.97
N MET A 75 -3.91 -2.73 8.50
CA MET A 75 -5.18 -2.06 8.24
C MET A 75 -5.14 -1.34 6.90
N ALA A 76 -6.27 -1.25 6.23
CA ALA A 76 -6.39 -0.50 4.99
C ALA A 76 -7.31 0.70 5.13
N GLY A 77 -6.91 1.81 4.51
CA GLY A 77 -7.56 3.11 4.65
C GLY A 77 -7.50 3.94 3.38
N VAL A 78 -8.42 4.90 3.32
CA VAL A 78 -8.40 6.00 2.35
C VAL A 78 -7.93 7.24 3.10
N GLY A 79 -6.93 7.91 2.57
CA GLY A 79 -6.41 9.17 3.06
C GLY A 79 -6.61 10.30 2.05
N ARG A 80 -6.39 11.52 2.53
CA ARG A 80 -6.24 12.71 1.68
C ARG A 80 -4.94 13.37 2.08
N ASP A 81 -4.09 13.63 1.10
CA ASP A 81 -2.85 14.36 1.29
C ASP A 81 -2.80 15.52 0.31
N LEU A 82 -2.96 16.74 0.82
CA LEU A 82 -3.10 17.96 0.03
C LEU A 82 -4.17 17.82 -1.08
N ASP A 83 -3.71 17.65 -2.31
CA ASP A 83 -4.48 17.57 -3.55
C ASP A 83 -4.65 16.14 -4.09
N PHE A 84 -4.27 15.12 -3.30
CA PHE A 84 -4.32 13.73 -3.71
C PHE A 84 -5.14 12.87 -2.75
N ILE A 85 -5.78 11.85 -3.30
CA ILE A 85 -6.47 10.80 -2.55
C ILE A 85 -5.51 9.62 -2.46
N THR A 86 -5.25 9.13 -1.25
CA THR A 86 -4.42 7.94 -1.07
C THR A 86 -5.28 6.75 -0.68
N VAL A 87 -4.87 5.57 -1.11
CA VAL A 87 -5.39 4.31 -0.59
C VAL A 87 -4.23 3.41 -0.25
N SER A 88 -4.17 2.94 0.99
CA SER A 88 -2.96 2.28 1.49
C SER A 88 -3.26 1.17 2.50
N ILE A 89 -2.25 0.32 2.68
CA ILE A 89 -2.14 -0.65 3.77
C ILE A 89 -1.08 -0.12 4.74
N VAL A 90 -1.46 0.04 6.00
CA VAL A 90 -0.57 0.37 7.11
C VAL A 90 -0.30 -0.91 7.90
N VAL A 91 0.97 -1.18 8.19
CA VAL A 91 1.46 -2.36 8.89
C VAL A 91 2.18 -1.94 10.17
N ASP A 92 1.73 -2.46 11.32
CA ASP A 92 2.43 -2.37 12.60
C ASP A 92 3.38 -3.57 12.78
N MET A 93 4.67 -3.28 12.81
CA MET A 93 5.72 -4.28 12.94
C MET A 93 6.33 -4.30 14.34
N SER A 94 5.75 -3.62 15.32
CA SER A 94 6.31 -3.50 16.67
C SER A 94 6.69 -4.86 17.28
N ALA A 95 5.85 -5.88 17.08
CA ALA A 95 6.04 -7.25 17.57
C ALA A 95 6.75 -8.22 16.61
N LEU A 96 7.16 -7.78 15.41
CA LEU A 96 7.67 -8.67 14.36
C LEU A 96 9.19 -8.70 14.26
N GLU A 97 9.78 -9.88 14.09
CA GLU A 97 11.20 -10.02 13.77
C GLU A 97 11.48 -9.74 12.29
N LYS A 98 12.77 -9.61 11.93
CA LYS A 98 13.20 -9.22 10.58
C LYS A 98 12.60 -10.13 9.50
N GLU A 99 12.73 -11.43 9.66
CA GLU A 99 12.26 -12.42 8.68
C GLU A 99 10.75 -12.35 8.48
N GLU A 100 10.00 -12.02 9.54
CA GLU A 100 8.56 -11.81 9.48
C GLU A 100 8.21 -10.52 8.73
N ILE A 101 8.95 -9.44 8.96
CA ILE A 101 8.78 -8.17 8.24
C ILE A 101 8.93 -8.36 6.73
N GLU A 102 9.96 -9.09 6.29
CA GLU A 102 10.23 -9.36 4.88
C GLU A 102 9.09 -10.19 4.26
N LYS A 103 8.60 -11.21 4.97
CA LYS A 103 7.45 -12.02 4.53
C LYS A 103 6.16 -11.19 4.43
N ILE A 104 5.88 -10.35 5.44
CA ILE A 104 4.70 -9.47 5.44
C ILE A 104 4.79 -8.46 4.30
N ALA A 105 5.97 -7.90 4.03
CA ALA A 105 6.19 -7.02 2.89
C ALA A 105 5.81 -7.72 1.58
N ASP A 106 6.28 -8.95 1.35
CA ASP A 106 5.95 -9.70 0.15
C ASP A 106 4.43 -9.98 0.02
N GLN A 107 3.76 -10.32 1.13
CA GLN A 107 2.31 -10.54 1.16
C GLN A 107 1.54 -9.25 0.84
N VAL A 108 1.92 -8.13 1.45
CA VAL A 108 1.28 -6.82 1.22
C VAL A 108 1.46 -6.39 -0.23
N MET A 109 2.66 -6.55 -0.81
CA MET A 109 2.89 -6.25 -2.23
C MET A 109 2.05 -7.14 -3.15
N GLY A 110 1.80 -8.40 -2.77
CA GLY A 110 0.86 -9.28 -3.45
C GLY A 110 -0.54 -8.70 -3.51
N ILE A 111 -1.07 -8.24 -2.36
CA ILE A 111 -2.39 -7.59 -2.27
C ILE A 111 -2.45 -6.34 -3.17
N LEU A 112 -1.42 -5.50 -3.15
CA LEU A 112 -1.38 -4.30 -3.97
C LEU A 112 -1.41 -4.64 -5.47
N ARG A 113 -0.66 -5.65 -5.91
CA ARG A 113 -0.63 -6.06 -7.31
C ARG A 113 -2.00 -6.53 -7.81
N GLU A 114 -2.75 -7.25 -6.97
CA GLU A 114 -4.09 -7.76 -7.29
C GLU A 114 -5.11 -6.63 -7.57
N ALA A 115 -4.98 -5.49 -6.89
CA ALA A 115 -5.89 -4.35 -7.00
C ALA A 115 -5.26 -3.10 -7.61
N ASN A 116 -4.20 -3.25 -8.40
CA ASN A 116 -3.48 -2.13 -8.97
C ASN A 116 -4.38 -1.32 -9.94
N PRO A 117 -4.72 -0.06 -9.61
CA PRO A 117 -5.61 0.76 -10.46
C PRO A 117 -4.97 1.10 -11.80
N TYR A 118 -3.63 1.15 -11.89
CA TYR A 118 -2.92 1.49 -13.12
C TYR A 118 -2.81 0.32 -14.10
N ASN A 119 -3.09 -0.91 -13.66
CA ASN A 119 -3.10 -2.09 -14.53
C ASN A 119 -4.42 -2.28 -15.30
N LYS A 120 -5.43 -1.44 -15.07
CA LYS A 120 -6.71 -1.45 -15.84
C LYS A 120 -6.54 -0.98 -17.30
N GLY A 121 -5.34 -0.57 -17.71
CA GLY A 121 -5.03 0.02 -19.02
C GLY A 121 -4.28 -0.86 -20.03
N GLY A 122 -4.39 -2.19 -19.95
CA GLY A 122 -3.91 -3.10 -21.01
C GLY A 122 -4.77 -3.12 -22.27
N GLY A 123 -5.50 -2.03 -22.55
CA GLY A 123 -6.21 -1.82 -23.81
C GLY A 123 -5.34 -1.02 -24.78
N ILE A 124 -4.29 -1.64 -25.31
CA ILE A 124 -3.67 -1.20 -26.57
C ILE A 124 -3.62 -2.44 -27.47
N ASN A 125 -4.50 -2.43 -28.47
CA ASN A 125 -4.57 -3.26 -29.67
C ASN A 125 -3.43 -4.25 -29.91
N GLU A 126 -3.76 -5.54 -29.99
CA GLU A 126 -3.26 -6.45 -31.03
C GLU A 126 -4.45 -7.03 -31.80
#